data_AF-A0A7Y2IXT7-F1
#
_entry.id   AF-A0A7Y2IXT7-F1
#
_cell.length_a   1.000
_cell.length_b   1.000
_cell.length_c   1.000
_cell.angle_alpha   90.00
_cell.angle_beta   90.00
_cell.angle_gamma   90.00
#
_symmetry.space_group_name_H-M   'P 1'
#
loop_
_entity.id
_entity.type
_entity.pdbx_description
1 polymer ?
#
loop_
_entity_poly.entity_id
_entity_poly.type
_entity_poly.pdbx_seq_one_letter_code
_entity_poly.pdbx_strand_id
1 'polypeptide(L)'
;VIIPVAVTLLAMAALFQFVDAAQVMTLGMLRGMQDTQAPMVIAAVSYWLIGAPASYALAFWAGLGAPGVWLGLVVGLACAGILLSWRFLRLSAALNAS
;
A
#
# COMPACT_ATOMS: atom_id res chain seq x y z
N VAL A 1 24.34 13.00 15.76
CA VAL A 1 22.88 13.02 16.01
C VAL A 1 22.06 12.87 14.73
N ILE A 2 22.45 13.49 13.61
CA ILE A 2 21.65 13.49 12.37
C ILE A 2 21.76 12.16 11.58
N ILE A 3 22.94 11.53 11.57
CA ILE A 3 23.20 10.27 10.84
C ILE A 3 22.23 9.13 11.21
N PRO A 4 21.94 8.81 12.49
CA PRO A 4 21.02 7.70 12.81
C PRO A 4 19.56 7.96 12.36
N VAL A 5 19.10 9.21 12.37
CA VAL A 5 17.77 9.58 11.87
C VAL A 5 17.72 9.51 10.34
N ALA A 6 18.79 9.94 9.66
CA ALA A 6 18.89 9.84 8.21
C ALA A 6 18.86 8.38 7.73
N VAL A 7 19.56 7.46 8.43
CA VAL A 7 19.57 6.03 8.10
C VAL A 7 18.18 5.40 8.24
N THR A 8 17.43 5.74 9.28
CA THR A 8 16.06 5.23 9.48
C THR A 8 15.11 5.75 8.41
N LEU A 9 15.19 7.04 8.05
CA LEU A 9 14.40 7.62 6.97
C LEU A 9 14.74 7.01 5.61
N LEU A 10 16.03 6.75 5.33
CA LEU A 10 16.47 6.14 4.08
C LEU A 10 15.96 4.69 3.94
N ALA A 11 16.00 3.92 5.03
CA ALA A 11 15.45 2.57 5.07
C ALA A 11 13.93 2.56 4.86
N MET A 12 13.22 3.52 5.45
CA MET A 12 11.79 3.69 5.24
C MET A 12 11.47 4.11 3.79
N ALA A 13 12.25 5.02 3.20
CA ALA A 13 12.10 5.43 1.82
C ALA A 13 12.28 4.26 0.86
N ALA A 14 13.29 3.41 1.08
CA ALA A 14 13.52 2.21 0.27
C ALA A 14 12.32 1.24 0.32
N LEU A 15 11.75 1.00 1.50
CA LEU A 15 10.54 0.19 1.66
C LEU A 15 9.34 0.83 0.94
N PHE A 16 9.16 2.14 1.09
CA PHE A 16 8.08 2.87 0.43
C PHE A 16 8.18 2.73 -1.10
N GLN A 17 9.39 2.83 -1.65
CA GLN A 17 9.63 2.85 -3.08
C GLN A 17 9.27 1.54 -3.78
N PHE A 18 9.45 0.40 -3.12
CA PHE A 18 9.00 -0.91 -3.63
C PHE A 18 7.48 -0.99 -3.74
N VAL A 19 6.78 -0.50 -2.72
CA VAL A 19 5.32 -0.55 -2.68
C VAL A 19 4.70 0.47 -3.64
N ASP A 20 5.30 1.64 -3.73
CA ASP A 20 4.89 2.70 -4.67
C ASP A 20 5.09 2.25 -6.13
N ALA A 21 6.21 1.58 -6.43
CA ALA A 21 6.43 0.96 -7.75
C ALA A 21 5.37 -0.09 -8.10
N ALA A 22 4.95 -0.91 -7.13
CA ALA A 22 3.87 -1.87 -7.33
C ALA A 22 2.53 -1.16 -7.61
N GLN A 23 2.19 -0.12 -6.85
CA GLN A 23 0.98 0.69 -7.10
C GLN A 23 0.99 1.33 -8.50
N VAL A 24 2.12 1.91 -8.92
CA VAL A 24 2.26 2.54 -10.24
C VAL A 24 2.10 1.53 -11.38
N MET A 25 2.68 0.34 -11.27
CA MET A 25 2.50 -0.73 -12.27
C MET A 25 1.03 -1.19 -12.36
N THR A 26 0.37 -1.42 -11.22
CA THR A 26 -1.04 -1.84 -11.20
C THR A 26 -1.97 -0.75 -11.73
N LEU A 27 -1.74 0.52 -11.37
CA LEU A 27 -2.46 1.67 -11.93
C LEU A 27 -2.28 1.79 -13.45
N GLY A 28 -1.07 1.53 -13.96
CA GLY A 28 -0.78 1.50 -15.39
C GLY A 28 -1.59 0.44 -16.14
N MET A 29 -1.65 -0.79 -15.60
CA MET A 29 -2.45 -1.89 -16.18
C MET A 29 -3.96 -1.59 -16.17
N LEU A 30 -4.49 -1.07 -15.06
CA LEU A 30 -5.92 -0.74 -14.94
C LEU A 30 -6.35 0.43 -15.81
N ARG A 31 -5.50 1.47 -15.97
CA ARG A 31 -5.73 2.54 -16.94
C ARG A 31 -5.76 2.02 -18.38
N GLY A 32 -4.96 1.00 -18.70
CA GLY A 32 -5.00 0.29 -19.98
C GLY A 32 -6.32 -0.45 -20.24
N MET A 33 -7.04 -0.84 -19.18
CA MET A 33 -8.34 -1.50 -19.24
C MET A 33 -9.54 -0.54 -19.09
N GLN A 34 -9.31 0.78 -19.08
CA GLN A 34 -10.31 1.84 -18.85
C GLN A 34 -11.02 1.83 -17.47
N ASP A 35 -10.66 0.94 -16.53
CA ASP A 35 -11.25 0.89 -15.18
C ASP A 35 -10.36 1.65 -14.18
N THR A 36 -10.61 2.96 -14.03
CA THR A 36 -9.83 3.87 -13.17
C THR A 36 -10.46 4.14 -11.80
N GLN A 37 -11.73 3.80 -11.61
CA GLN A 37 -12.44 4.08 -10.35
C GLN A 37 -12.20 3.00 -9.29
N ALA A 38 -12.12 1.74 -9.71
CA ALA A 38 -11.88 0.63 -8.79
C ALA A 38 -10.56 0.75 -7.99
N PRO A 39 -9.42 1.13 -8.60
CA PRO A 39 -8.15 1.25 -7.88
C PRO A 39 -8.15 2.34 -6.81
N MET A 40 -8.78 3.47 -7.14
CA MET A 40 -8.81 4.64 -6.28
C MET A 40 -9.65 4.38 -5.02
N VAL A 41 -10.80 3.71 -5.17
CA VAL A 41 -11.65 3.33 -4.03
C VAL A 41 -10.96 2.29 -3.15
N ILE A 42 -10.33 1.27 -3.74
CA ILE A 42 -9.64 0.23 -2.98
C ILE A 42 -8.43 0.80 -2.22
N ALA A 43 -7.67 1.70 -2.84
CA ALA A 43 -6.57 2.40 -2.18
C ALA A 43 -7.05 3.28 -1.03
N ALA A 44 -8.10 4.10 -1.25
CA ALA A 44 -8.66 4.96 -0.22
C ALA A 44 -9.17 4.16 0.98
N VAL A 45 -9.94 3.09 0.73
CA VAL A 45 -10.46 2.20 1.77
C VAL A 45 -9.31 1.50 2.51
N SER A 46 -8.31 0.99 1.81
CA SER A 46 -7.19 0.29 2.46
C SER A 46 -6.36 1.23 3.31
N TYR A 47 -6.11 2.45 2.87
CA TYR A 47 -5.40 3.44 3.68
C TYR A 47 -6.19 3.88 4.91
N TRP A 48 -7.50 4.09 4.77
CA TRP A 48 -8.32 4.57 5.88
C TRP A 48 -8.73 3.49 6.86
N LEU A 49 -9.19 2.33 6.38
CA LEU A 49 -9.65 1.23 7.26
C LEU A 49 -8.53 0.35 7.78
N ILE A 50 -7.37 0.29 7.11
CA ILE A 50 -6.27 -0.60 7.50
C ILE A 50 -5.04 0.22 7.86
N GLY A 51 -4.61 1.13 6.97
CA GLY A 51 -3.42 1.95 7.18
C GLY A 51 -3.50 2.81 8.44
N ALA A 52 -4.53 3.64 8.58
CA ALA A 52 -4.69 4.54 9.72
C ALA A 52 -4.79 3.81 11.08
N PRO A 53 -5.64 2.79 11.27
CA PRO A 53 -5.68 2.05 12.53
C PRO A 53 -4.41 1.22 12.78
N ALA A 54 -3.78 0.66 11.75
CA ALA A 54 -2.50 -0.04 11.92
C ALA A 54 -1.39 0.94 12.32
N SER A 55 -1.35 2.15 11.74
CA SER A 55 -0.43 3.23 12.11
C SER A 55 -0.66 3.66 13.56
N TYR A 56 -1.92 3.78 13.99
CA TYR A 56 -2.24 4.10 15.37
C TYR A 56 -1.81 2.98 16.34
N ALA A 57 -2.14 1.72 16.04
CA ALA A 57 -1.75 0.59 16.86
C ALA A 57 -0.22 0.46 16.96
N LEU A 58 0.50 0.54 15.85
CA LEU A 58 1.96 0.41 15.85
C LEU A 58 2.66 1.61 16.49
N ALA A 59 2.15 2.84 16.30
CA ALA A 59 2.75 4.02 16.91
C ALA A 59 2.51 4.09 18.42
N PHE A 60 1.28 3.81 18.87
CA PHE A 60 0.86 4.03 20.26
C PHE A 60 0.83 2.76 21.10
N TRP A 61 0.32 1.63 20.59
CA TRP A 61 0.33 0.36 21.37
C TRP A 61 1.70 -0.30 21.38
N ALA A 62 2.37 -0.37 20.22
CA ALA A 62 3.71 -0.97 20.16
C ALA A 62 4.83 -0.01 20.60
N GLY A 63 4.50 1.25 20.92
CA GLY A 63 5.46 2.25 21.42
C GLY A 63 6.53 2.67 20.41
N LEU A 64 6.35 2.34 19.12
CA LEU A 64 7.32 2.62 18.07
C LEU A 64 7.35 4.10 17.67
N GLY A 65 6.39 4.91 18.11
CA GLY A 65 6.32 6.34 17.82
C GLY A 65 6.24 6.62 16.31
N ALA A 66 7.09 7.51 15.81
CA ALA A 66 7.10 7.88 14.39
C ALA A 66 7.30 6.68 13.43
N PRO A 67 8.31 5.79 13.63
CA PRO A 67 8.43 4.55 12.85
C PRO A 67 7.17 3.68 12.79
N GLY A 68 6.39 3.63 13.87
CA GLY A 68 5.14 2.86 13.92
C GLY A 68 4.07 3.41 12.97
N VAL A 69 4.00 4.74 12.81
CA VAL A 69 3.09 5.37 11.84
C VAL A 69 3.46 4.96 10.42
N TRP A 70 4.75 4.97 10.08
CA TRP A 70 5.25 4.59 8.77
C TRP A 70 5.02 3.10 8.47
N LEU A 71 5.25 2.22 9.44
CA LEU A 71 4.97 0.79 9.29
C LEU A 71 3.48 0.52 9.06
N GLY A 72 2.59 1.21 9.77
CA GLY A 72 1.15 1.09 9.55
C GLY A 72 0.71 1.53 8.16
N LEU A 73 1.33 2.58 7.60
CA LEU A 73 1.08 3.00 6.22
C LEU A 73 1.52 1.90 5.24
N VAL A 74 2.72 1.32 5.43
CA VAL A 74 3.20 0.20 4.61
C VAL A 74 2.24 -0.99 4.64
N VAL A 75 1.68 -1.32 5.80
CA VAL A 75 0.66 -2.38 5.94
C VAL A 75 -0.62 -2.03 5.16
N GLY A 76 -1.06 -0.77 5.23
CA GLY A 76 -2.21 -0.27 4.47
C GLY A 76 -2.01 -0.38 2.95
N LEU A 77 -0.84 0.02 2.44
CA LEU A 77 -0.52 -0.16 1.02
C LEU A 77 -0.41 -1.63 0.62
N ALA A 78 0.22 -2.47 1.45
CA ALA A 78 0.36 -3.90 1.16
C ALA A 78 -1.02 -4.57 1.02
N CYS A 79 -1.96 -4.25 1.92
CA CYS A 79 -3.34 -4.69 1.78
C CYS A 79 -4.01 -4.18 0.50
N ALA A 80 -3.82 -2.91 0.15
CA ALA A 80 -4.35 -2.34 -1.10
C ALA A 80 -3.84 -3.09 -2.33
N GLY A 81 -2.53 -3.36 -2.38
CA GLY A 81 -1.88 -4.10 -3.47
C GLY A 81 -2.40 -5.54 -3.59
N ILE A 82 -2.59 -6.23 -2.47
CA ILE A 82 -3.14 -7.58 -2.45
C ILE A 82 -4.59 -7.58 -2.96
N LEU A 83 -5.43 -6.66 -2.48
CA LEU A 83 -6.84 -6.53 -2.92
C LEU A 83 -6.95 -6.23 -4.41
N LEU A 84 -6.09 -5.34 -4.93
CA LEU A 84 -6.05 -5.00 -6.35
C LEU A 84 -5.56 -6.15 -7.21
N SER A 85 -4.48 -6.83 -6.80
CA SER A 85 -3.94 -7.99 -7.49
C SER A 85 -4.96 -9.13 -7.54
N TRP A 86 -5.69 -9.34 -6.44
CA TRP A 86 -6.75 -10.33 -6.37
C TRP A 86 -7.95 -9.99 -7.27
N ARG A 87 -8.36 -8.71 -7.31
CA ARG A 87 -9.41 -8.25 -8.23
C ARG A 87 -9.00 -8.42 -9.69
N PHE A 88 -7.75 -8.10 -10.03
CA PHE A 88 -7.21 -8.30 -11.37
C PHE A 88 -7.25 -9.79 -11.77
N LEU A 89 -6.74 -10.68 -10.91
CA LEU A 89 -6.73 -12.12 -11.18
C LEU A 89 -8.13 -12.70 -11.36
N ARG A 90 -9.12 -12.25 -10.56
CA ARG A 90 -10.51 -12.66 -10.72
C ARG A 90 -11.10 -12.21 -12.06
N LEU A 91 -10.81 -10.98 -12.48
CA LEU A 91 -11.29 -10.46 -13.76
C LEU A 91 -10.63 -11.19 -14.95
N SER A 92 -9.33 -11.46 -14.87
CA SER A 92 -8.59 -12.24 -15.87
C SER A 92 -9.09 -13.68 -15.97
N ALA A 93 -9.41 -14.32 -14.84
CA ALA A 93 -9.96 -15.68 -14.83
C ALA A 93 -11.37 -15.77 -15.45
N ALA A 94 -12.20 -14.74 -15.25
CA ALA A 94 -13.53 -14.67 -15.86
C ALA A 94 -13.49 -14.53 -17.39
N LEU A 95 -12.50 -13.80 -17.93
CA LEU A 95 -12.30 -13.65 -19.38
C LEU A 95 -11.75 -14.92 -20.05
N ASN A 96 -11.03 -15.77 -19.32
CA ASN A 96 -10.49 -17.03 -19.85
C ASN A 96 -11.52 -18.18 -19.85
N ALA A 97 -12.72 -17.95 -19.29
CA ALA A 97 -13.80 -18.92 -19.21
C ALA A 97 -14.92 -18.71 -20.26
N SER A 98 -14.79 -17.68 -21.11
CA SER A 98 -15.68 -17.37 -22.25
C SER A 98 -14.97 -17.63 -23.57
#